data_AF-A0A4U9VG02-F1
#
_entry.id   AF-A0A4U9VG02-F1
#
_cell.length_a   1.000
_cell.length_b   1.000
_cell.length_c   1.000
_cell.angle_alpha   90.00
_cell.angle_beta   90.00
_cell.angle_gamma   90.00
#
_symmetry.space_group_name_H-M   'P 1'
#
loop_
_entity.id
_entity.type
_entity.pdbx_description
1 polymer ?
#
loop_
_entity_poly.entity_id
_entity_poly.type
_entity_poly.pdbx_seq_one_letter_code
_entity_poly.pdbx_strand_id
1 'polypeptide(L)'
;MAESQPQALARELREELGIIAKVGSFVASNQWQQSERVIRLHAWQVNSFSGELQLHCHSAFAWVTPEQARDYPLPPADIPLLESYIRLLSPSPKPSPLVRGSCNRAVVRN
;
A
#
# COMPACT_ATOMS: atom_id res chain seq x y z
N MET A 1 21.57 15.21 5.53
CA MET A 1 21.20 14.00 4.77
C MET A 1 19.68 13.97 4.72
N ALA A 2 19.08 13.98 3.53
CA ALA A 2 17.62 13.92 3.39
C ALA A 2 17.14 12.46 3.54
N GLU A 3 15.93 12.28 4.05
CA GLU A 3 15.26 10.98 4.13
C GLU A 3 14.88 10.47 2.72
N SER A 4 15.07 9.17 2.44
CA SER A 4 14.59 8.55 1.19
C SER A 4 13.09 8.22 1.26
N GLN A 5 12.43 8.08 0.10
CA GLN A 5 10.99 7.76 0.06
C GLN A 5 10.62 6.48 0.85
N PRO A 6 11.37 5.37 0.76
CA PRO A 6 11.07 4.18 1.58
C PRO A 6 11.28 4.41 3.09
N GLN A 7 12.25 5.23 3.48
CA GLN A 7 12.47 5.58 4.89
C GLN A 7 11.31 6.42 5.43
N ALA A 8 10.86 7.42 4.65
CA ALA A 8 9.71 8.23 4.99
C ALA A 8 8.45 7.37 5.18
N LEU A 9 8.17 6.46 4.23
CA LEU A 9 7.02 5.54 4.34
C LEU A 9 7.12 4.64 5.59
N ALA A 10 8.30 4.10 5.89
CA ALA A 10 8.49 3.27 7.08
C ALA A 10 8.28 4.07 8.38
N ARG A 11 8.72 5.33 8.40
CA ARG A 11 8.51 6.24 9.53
C ARG A 11 7.02 6.59 9.69
N GLU A 12 6.33 6.93 8.61
CA GLU A 12 4.89 7.24 8.61
C GLU A 12 4.07 6.05 9.11
N LEU A 13 4.31 4.84 8.61
CA LEU A 13 3.59 3.64 9.06
C LEU A 13 3.81 3.34 10.54
N ARG A 14 4.99 3.68 11.08
CA ARG A 14 5.25 3.56 12.53
C ARG A 14 4.49 4.61 13.33
N GLU A 15 4.43 5.85 12.84
CA GLU A 15 3.75 6.96 13.50
C GLU A 15 2.22 6.81 13.47
N GLU A 16 1.67 6.34 12.35
CA GLU A 16 0.21 6.26 12.14
C GLU A 16 -0.40 4.93 12.59
N LEU A 17 0.33 3.82 12.41
CA LEU A 17 -0.18 2.46 12.61
C LEU A 17 0.61 1.65 13.66
N GLY A 18 1.65 2.21 14.27
CA GLY A 18 2.46 1.53 15.29
C GLY A 18 3.35 0.40 14.77
N ILE A 19 3.43 0.20 13.44
CA ILE A 19 4.14 -0.93 12.84
C ILE A 19 5.53 -0.54 12.31
N ILE A 20 6.46 -1.49 12.39
CA ILE A 20 7.78 -1.38 11.76
C ILE A 20 7.72 -2.09 10.41
N ALA A 21 7.59 -1.33 9.33
CA ALA A 21 7.44 -1.85 7.99
C ALA A 21 8.79 -2.06 7.28
N LYS A 22 8.95 -3.23 6.64
CA LYS A 22 10.01 -3.50 5.67
C LYS A 22 9.51 -3.15 4.27
N VAL A 23 9.76 -1.91 3.87
CA VAL A 23 9.44 -1.41 2.53
C VAL A 23 10.32 -2.13 1.49
N GLY A 24 9.68 -2.64 0.45
CA GLY A 24 10.28 -3.41 -0.63
C GLY A 24 10.29 -2.65 -1.94
N SER A 25 9.74 -3.28 -2.97
CA SER A 25 9.80 -2.77 -4.35
C SER A 25 8.86 -1.60 -4.59
N PHE A 26 9.29 -0.68 -5.45
CA PHE A 26 8.43 0.35 -6.00
C PHE A 26 7.35 -0.28 -6.90
N VAL A 27 6.11 0.17 -6.78
CA VAL A 27 4.97 -0.33 -7.55
C VAL A 27 4.65 0.63 -8.70
N ALA A 28 4.31 1.87 -8.37
CA ALA A 28 3.90 2.87 -9.34
C ALA A 28 3.91 4.26 -8.70
N SER A 29 3.85 5.28 -9.55
CA SER A 29 3.58 6.66 -9.12
C SER A 29 2.37 7.20 -9.84
N ASN A 30 1.61 8.03 -9.15
CA ASN A 30 0.50 8.77 -9.74
C ASN A 30 0.69 10.26 -9.44
N GLN A 31 0.29 11.12 -10.38
CA GLN A 31 0.29 12.56 -10.18
C GLN A 31 -1.15 13.05 -10.21
N TRP A 32 -1.53 13.75 -9.15
CA TRP A 32 -2.88 14.30 -8.98
C TRP A 32 -2.81 15.82 -8.85
N GLN A 33 -3.62 16.52 -9.63
CA GLN A 33 -3.74 17.97 -9.54
C GLN A 33 -4.88 18.32 -8.59
N GLN A 34 -4.55 18.97 -7.48
CA GLN A 34 -5.51 19.49 -6.52
C GLN A 34 -5.44 21.02 -6.53
N SER A 35 -6.41 21.63 -7.22
CA SER A 35 -6.48 23.08 -7.42
C SER A 35 -5.18 23.62 -8.05
N GLU A 36 -4.37 24.35 -7.28
CA GLU A 36 -3.11 24.95 -7.72
C GLU A 36 -1.87 24.13 -7.37
N ARG A 37 -2.05 22.95 -6.75
CA ARG A 37 -0.95 22.10 -6.28
C ARG A 37 -0.94 20.77 -7.04
N VAL A 38 0.27 20.32 -7.34
CA VAL A 38 0.50 19.00 -7.93
C VAL A 38 1.04 18.08 -6.86
N ILE A 39 0.28 17.03 -6.54
CA ILE A 39 0.66 16.00 -5.57
C ILE A 39 1.18 14.80 -6.36
N ARG A 40 2.35 14.29 -5.97
CA ARG A 40 2.91 13.04 -6.51
C ARG A 40 2.84 11.97 -5.44
N LEU A 41 2.10 10.91 -5.73
CA LEU A 41 1.94 9.75 -4.88
C LEU A 41 2.85 8.64 -5.38
N HIS A 42 3.49 7.94 -4.45
CA HIS A 42 4.36 6.81 -4.74
C HIS A 42 3.87 5.59 -3.97
N ALA A 43 3.45 4.56 -4.69
CA ALA A 43 3.10 3.27 -4.10
C ALA A 43 4.34 2.39 -4.00
N TRP A 44 4.54 1.84 -2.81
CA TRP A 44 5.59 0.87 -2.51
C TRP A 44 4.97 -0.37 -1.90
N GLN A 45 5.50 -1.54 -2.24
CA GLN A 45 5.13 -2.77 -1.59
C GLN A 45 5.78 -2.85 -0.20
N VAL A 46 5.01 -3.22 0.81
CA VAL A 46 5.55 -3.59 2.12
C VAL A 46 5.67 -5.11 2.17
N ASN A 47 6.89 -5.63 2.22
CA ASN A 47 7.14 -7.07 2.13
C ASN A 47 6.78 -7.79 3.44
N SER A 48 7.00 -7.12 4.56
CA SER A 48 6.65 -7.60 5.89
C SER A 48 6.60 -6.41 6.85
N PHE A 49 5.93 -6.59 7.98
CA PHE A 49 5.98 -5.64 9.09
C PHE A 49 5.98 -6.41 10.42
N SER A 50 6.39 -5.73 11.49
CA SER A 50 6.32 -6.23 12.86
C SER A 50 5.73 -5.17 13.79
N GLY A 51 5.35 -5.59 15.00
CA GLY A 51 4.68 -4.74 15.99
C GLY A 51 3.18 -5.02 16.05
N GLU A 52 2.51 -4.29 16.93
CA GLU A 52 1.06 -4.32 17.09
C GLU A 52 0.44 -3.18 16.29
N LEU A 53 -0.62 -3.46 15.55
CA LEU A 53 -1.32 -2.45 14.78
C LEU A 53 -2.11 -1.54 15.72
N GLN A 54 -1.69 -0.28 15.82
CA GLN A 54 -2.32 0.74 16.67
C GLN A 54 -2.75 1.93 15.81
N LEU A 55 -4.05 2.19 15.73
CA LEU A 55 -4.58 3.27 14.89
C LEU A 55 -4.48 4.62 15.63
N HIS A 56 -3.41 5.37 15.39
CA HIS A 56 -3.20 6.66 16.08
C HIS A 56 -3.98 7.81 15.44
N CYS A 57 -4.20 7.76 14.12
CA CYS A 57 -4.85 8.82 13.35
C CYS A 57 -5.99 8.31 12.44
N HIS A 58 -6.30 7.02 12.49
CA HIS A 58 -7.33 6.39 11.66
C HIS A 58 -8.47 5.86 12.54
N SER A 59 -9.70 5.93 12.02
CA SER A 59 -10.89 5.48 12.73
C SER A 59 -11.15 3.98 12.58
N ALA A 60 -10.70 3.39 11.46
CA ALA A 60 -10.89 2.00 11.13
C ALA A 60 -9.74 1.47 10.26
N PHE A 61 -9.60 0.15 10.24
CA PHE A 61 -8.61 -0.54 9.42
C PHE A 61 -9.16 -1.90 9.00
N ALA A 62 -8.99 -2.26 7.73
CA ALA A 62 -9.40 -3.54 7.18
C ALA A 62 -8.29 -4.14 6.31
N TRP A 63 -8.06 -5.45 6.50
CA TRP A 63 -7.21 -6.22 5.61
C TRP A 63 -8.04 -6.83 4.49
N VAL A 64 -7.78 -6.43 3.25
CA VAL A 64 -8.54 -6.87 2.08
C VAL A 64 -7.61 -7.37 0.98
N THR A 65 -8.15 -8.18 0.06
CA THR A 65 -7.41 -8.47 -1.18
C THR A 65 -7.37 -7.23 -2.07
N PRO A 66 -6.40 -7.12 -3.00
CA PRO A 66 -6.35 -6.03 -3.97
C PRO A 66 -7.64 -5.88 -4.78
N GLU A 67 -8.30 -6.99 -5.12
CA GLU A 67 -9.57 -6.98 -5.85
C GLU A 67 -10.69 -6.42 -4.98
N GLN A 68 -10.76 -6.82 -3.70
CA GLN A 68 -11.73 -6.29 -2.74
C GLN A 68 -11.51 -4.80 -2.43
N ALA A 69 -10.27 -4.32 -2.51
CA ALA A 69 -9.96 -2.91 -2.26
C ALA A 69 -10.67 -1.96 -3.25
N ARG A 70 -11.08 -2.45 -4.43
CA ARG A 70 -11.87 -1.68 -5.40
C ARG A 70 -13.27 -1.31 -4.89
N ASP A 71 -13.81 -2.09 -3.96
CA ASP A 71 -15.16 -1.90 -3.44
C ASP A 71 -15.21 -0.89 -2.28
N TYR A 72 -14.05 -0.40 -1.84
CA TYR A 72 -13.95 0.61 -0.79
C TYR A 72 -13.92 2.02 -1.37
N PRO A 73 -14.33 3.05 -0.59
CA PRO A 73 -14.32 4.44 -1.02
C PRO A 73 -12.90 5.03 -1.02
N LEU A 74 -12.01 4.49 -1.86
CA LEU A 74 -10.65 4.97 -2.00
C LEU A 74 -10.61 6.37 -2.63
N PRO A 75 -9.66 7.23 -2.23
CA PRO A 75 -9.48 8.50 -2.89
C PRO A 75 -9.17 8.30 -4.39
N PRO A 76 -9.67 9.17 -5.29
CA PRO A 76 -9.45 9.01 -6.74
C PRO A 76 -7.98 8.96 -7.15
N ALA A 77 -7.09 9.56 -6.36
CA ALA A 77 -5.66 9.57 -6.61
C ALA A 77 -4.97 8.22 -6.32
N ASP A 78 -5.58 7.37 -5.50
CA ASP A 78 -5.07 6.05 -5.11
C ASP A 78 -5.53 4.94 -6.07
N ILE A 79 -6.66 5.11 -6.74
CA ILE A 79 -7.23 4.12 -7.68
C ILE A 79 -6.21 3.69 -8.75
N PRO A 80 -5.48 4.59 -9.46
CA PRO A 80 -4.49 4.18 -10.46
C PRO A 80 -3.32 3.38 -9.88
N LEU A 81 -2.97 3.64 -8.61
CA LEU A 81 -1.91 2.91 -7.91
C LEU A 81 -2.35 1.49 -7.57
N LEU A 82 -3.59 1.33 -7.09
CA LEU A 82 -4.20 0.02 -6.85
C LEU A 82 -4.27 -0.81 -8.14
N GLU A 83 -4.74 -0.22 -9.24
CA GLU A 83 -4.81 -0.91 -10.53
C GLU A 83 -3.44 -1.36 -11.04
N SER A 84 -2.42 -0.53 -10.85
CA SER A 84 -1.03 -0.89 -11.16
C SER A 84 -0.54 -2.06 -10.30
N TYR A 85 -0.89 -2.06 -9.00
CA TYR A 85 -0.54 -3.14 -8.09
C TYR A 85 -1.23 -4.47 -8.46
N ILE A 86 -2.53 -4.45 -8.76
CA ILE A 86 -3.28 -5.63 -9.23
C ILE A 86 -2.66 -6.23 -10.50
N ARG A 87 -2.23 -5.36 -11.43
CA ARG A 87 -1.55 -5.80 -12.65
C ARG A 87 -0.21 -6.47 -12.37
N LEU A 88 0.56 -5.99 -11.40
CA LEU A 88 1.81 -6.63 -10.99
C LEU A 88 1.59 -7.99 -10.31
N LEU A 89 0.49 -8.13 -9.58
CA LEU A 89 0.15 -9.37 -8.88
C LEU A 89 -0.42 -10.45 -9.78
N SER A 90 -1.06 -10.08 -10.89
CA SER A 90 -1.66 -11.00 -11.85
C SER A 90 -0.55 -11.73 -12.62
N PRO A 91 -0.19 -12.98 -12.28
CA PRO A 91 0.77 -13.73 -13.06
C PRO A 91 0.05 -14.23 -14.32
N SER A 92 0.71 -14.23 -15.47
CA SER A 92 0.28 -15.11 -16.57
C SER A 92 0.06 -16.52 -16.01
N PRO A 93 -0.99 -17.26 -16.40
CA PRO A 93 -1.37 -18.49 -15.71
C PRO A 93 -0.27 -19.55 -15.90
N LYS A 94 0.40 -19.92 -14.81
CA LYS A 94 1.14 -21.19 -14.72
C LYS A 94 0.50 -22.01 -13.60
N PRO A 95 0.07 -23.26 -13.85
CA PRO A 95 -0.50 -24.09 -12.81
C PRO A 95 0.63 -24.78 -12.04
N SER A 96 0.75 -24.49 -10.74
CA SER A 96 1.47 -25.37 -9.80
C SER A 96 0.91 -25.22 -8.37
N PRO A 97 0.87 -26.31 -7.57
CA PRO A 97 0.06 -26.39 -6.36
C PRO A 97 0.84 -26.02 -5.08
N LEU A 98 0.07 -25.51 -4.10
CA LEU A 98 0.33 -25.40 -2.66
C LEU A 98 1.76 -25.08 -2.17
N VAL A 99 1.96 -23.91 -1.52
CA VAL A 99 2.38 -23.84 -0.09
C VAL A 99 2.36 -22.39 0.47
N ARG A 100 1.80 -22.26 1.68
CA ARG A 100 1.97 -21.28 2.78
C ARG A 100 2.19 -19.78 2.48
N GLY A 101 1.20 -18.97 2.89
CA GLY A 101 1.41 -17.75 3.69
C GLY A 101 2.11 -16.57 3.01
N SER A 102 1.64 -16.14 1.84
CA SER A 102 1.99 -14.82 1.28
C SER A 102 0.94 -13.80 1.72
N CYS A 103 1.37 -12.72 2.38
CA CYS A 103 0.48 -11.62 2.76
C CYS A 103 0.18 -10.76 1.51
N ASN A 104 -0.73 -11.25 0.66
CA ASN A 104 -1.27 -10.49 -0.48
C ASN A 104 -2.41 -9.58 -0.02
N ARG A 105 -2.23 -8.82 1.08
CA ARG A 105 -3.25 -7.95 1.63
C ARG A 105 -2.89 -6.49 1.37
N ALA A 106 -3.75 -5.79 0.65
CA ALA A 106 -3.67 -4.34 0.52
C ALA A 106 -4.29 -3.71 1.77
N VAL A 107 -3.71 -2.60 2.23
CA VAL A 107 -4.26 -1.78 3.31
C VAL A 107 -5.22 -0.78 2.67
N VAL A 108 -6.50 -0.87 2.99
CA VAL A 108 -7.46 0.18 2.65
C VAL A 108 -7.61 1.11 3.85
N ARG A 109 -7.35 2.39 3.61
CA ARG A 109 -7.50 3.50 4.55
C ARG A 109 -8.85 4.17 4.29
N ASN A 110 -9.64 4.39 5.34
CA ASN A 110 -10.82 5.28 5.31
C ASN A 110 -10.65 6.37 6.36
#